data_AF-A0A0W8FWJ7-F1
#
_entry.id   AF-A0A0W8FWJ7-F1
#
_cell.length_a   1.000
_cell.length_b   1.000
_cell.length_c   1.000
_cell.angle_alpha   90.00
_cell.angle_beta   90.00
_cell.angle_gamma   90.00
#
_symmetry.space_group_name_H-M   'P 1'
#
loop_
_entity.id
_entity.type
_entity.pdbx_description
1 polymer ?
#
loop_
_entity_poly.entity_id
_entity_poly.type
_entity_poly.pdbx_seq_one_letter_code
_entity_poly.pdbx_strand_id
1 'polypeptide(L)'
;METTLSAGDYVIVNKLTYGPCTPDYLPFTSIKIPSIKFPMISNIERNDVLIFDFPDILKTDFPNGKSNYIKRCVALPGDTLSIINRKVIVNGKPLDEPQTLHFSRTRSKYLGVPNKFIYPHDSEWNEDNYGPLVIPMKGVTVQLSQRNYSRWVDLIIFENREQNITTSSNKIFVDDEEIVSYTFKNNYYFFLGDNRDESFDSRFWGFVPEQNIIGKPFFIYWSVNHNIDITDIVKFWNSIRWSRIGSLIK
;
A
#
# COMPACT_ATOMS: atom_id res chain seq x y z
N MET A 1 7.48 -9.19 2.52
CA MET A 1 8.65 -8.67 1.79
C MET A 1 9.92 -9.41 2.18
N GLU A 2 9.87 -10.52 2.93
CA GLU A 2 11.04 -11.10 3.65
C GLU A 2 12.27 -11.41 2.77
N THR A 3 12.04 -11.71 1.50
CA THR A 3 13.07 -11.94 0.47
C THR A 3 13.78 -10.66 0.01
N THR A 4 13.08 -9.53 0.01
CA THR A 4 13.61 -8.19 -0.32
C THR A 4 14.10 -7.48 0.94
N LEU A 5 13.23 -7.37 1.95
CA LEU A 5 13.49 -6.81 3.27
C LEU A 5 12.98 -7.76 4.34
N SER A 6 13.89 -8.16 5.22
CA SER A 6 13.60 -9.06 6.32
C SER A 6 13.37 -8.27 7.62
N ALA A 7 12.62 -8.85 8.55
CA ALA A 7 12.50 -8.29 9.90
C ALA A 7 13.89 -8.14 10.54
N GLY A 8 14.19 -6.95 11.09
CA GLY A 8 15.49 -6.60 11.64
C GLY A 8 16.47 -5.91 10.66
N ASP A 9 16.05 -5.64 9.42
CA ASP A 9 16.76 -4.72 8.53
C ASP A 9 16.42 -3.26 8.86
N TYR A 10 17.45 -2.41 8.85
CA TYR A 10 17.33 -0.97 8.98
C TYR A 10 17.73 -0.32 7.66
N VAL A 11 16.84 0.50 7.13
CA VAL A 11 16.94 1.04 5.77
C VAL A 11 17.08 2.55 5.77
N ILE A 12 17.88 3.07 4.83
CA ILE A 12 17.88 4.49 4.50
C ILE A 12 16.85 4.71 3.39
N VAL A 13 16.01 5.72 3.60
CA VAL A 13 14.88 6.05 2.74
C VAL A 13 15.13 7.40 2.10
N ASN A 14 15.02 7.47 0.78
CA ASN A 14 15.00 8.75 0.09
C ASN A 14 13.59 9.33 0.20
N LYS A 15 13.42 10.32 1.08
CA LYS A 15 12.17 11.11 1.22
C LYS A 15 12.18 12.38 0.37
N LEU A 16 13.36 12.85 -0.06
CA LEU A 16 13.53 14.15 -0.70
C LEU A 16 12.84 14.22 -2.07
N THR A 17 12.78 13.09 -2.77
CA THR A 17 12.14 13.01 -4.09
C THR A 17 10.64 12.72 -4.03
N TYR A 18 10.12 12.32 -2.86
CA TYR A 18 8.74 11.81 -2.66
C TYR A 18 7.85 12.77 -1.87
N GLY A 19 8.12 14.07 -1.99
CA GLY A 19 7.34 15.11 -1.33
C GLY A 19 7.74 15.26 0.15
N PRO A 20 8.91 15.87 0.42
CA PRO A 20 9.35 16.08 1.79
C PRO A 20 8.32 16.93 2.55
N CYS A 21 8.13 16.64 3.83
CA CYS A 21 7.32 17.48 4.72
C CYS A 21 8.25 18.38 5.54
N THR A 22 7.87 19.64 5.73
CA THR A 22 8.50 20.47 6.76
C THR A 22 8.24 19.85 8.14
N PRO A 23 9.12 20.07 9.13
CA PRO A 23 8.86 19.65 10.49
C PRO A 23 7.48 20.14 10.97
N ASP A 24 6.74 19.27 11.65
CA ASP A 24 5.45 19.58 12.29
C ASP A 24 5.61 19.90 13.78
N TYR A 25 6.85 19.89 14.29
CA TYR A 25 7.21 20.35 15.62
C TYR A 25 8.41 21.29 15.56
N LEU A 26 8.45 22.29 16.42
CA LEU A 26 9.63 23.11 16.61
C LEU A 26 10.73 22.24 17.26
N PRO A 27 11.95 22.17 16.66
CA PRO A 27 13.03 21.33 17.18
C PRO A 27 13.27 21.55 18.67
N PHE A 28 13.50 20.45 19.40
CA PHE A 28 13.75 20.45 20.85
C PHE A 28 12.56 20.89 21.73
N THR A 29 11.37 20.97 21.16
CA THR A 29 10.14 21.28 21.91
C THR A 29 9.00 20.35 21.50
N SER A 30 7.94 20.30 22.30
CA SER A 30 6.69 19.60 21.98
C SER A 30 5.67 20.51 21.28
N ILE A 31 6.07 21.70 20.83
CA ILE A 31 5.18 22.67 20.20
C ILE A 31 4.94 22.27 18.75
N LYS A 32 3.67 21.98 18.42
CA LYS A 32 3.24 21.62 17.07
C LYS A 32 3.15 22.87 16.19
N ILE A 33 3.70 22.81 14.98
CA ILE A 33 3.65 23.87 13.98
C ILE A 33 2.98 23.37 12.69
N PRO A 34 2.39 24.27 11.87
CA PRO A 34 1.87 23.88 10.56
C PRO A 34 2.97 23.24 9.72
N SER A 35 2.70 22.05 9.18
CA SER A 35 3.60 21.33 8.27
C SER A 35 3.10 21.43 6.84
N ILE A 36 4.02 21.62 5.92
CA ILE A 36 3.77 21.70 4.48
C ILE A 36 4.43 20.49 3.83
N LYS A 37 3.63 19.68 3.11
CA LYS A 37 4.14 18.63 2.22
C LYS A 37 4.45 19.24 0.86
N PHE A 38 5.71 19.17 0.44
CA PHE A 38 6.13 19.60 -0.89
C PHE A 38 5.67 18.60 -1.97
N PRO A 39 5.51 19.04 -3.23
CA PRO A 39 5.18 18.12 -4.31
C PRO A 39 6.28 17.07 -4.52
N MET A 40 5.86 15.89 -4.94
CA MET A 40 6.76 14.82 -5.36
C MET A 40 7.43 15.18 -6.68
N ILE A 41 8.75 15.00 -6.77
CA ILE A 41 9.57 15.37 -7.94
C ILE A 41 9.91 14.13 -8.79
N SER A 42 10.03 12.96 -8.15
CA SER A 42 10.24 11.69 -8.87
C SER A 42 8.92 11.02 -9.17
N ASN A 43 8.77 10.49 -10.38
CA ASN A 43 7.65 9.61 -10.68
C ASN A 43 7.82 8.27 -9.95
N ILE A 44 6.71 7.70 -9.48
CA ILE A 44 6.68 6.32 -8.99
C ILE A 44 6.55 5.41 -10.20
N GLU A 45 7.41 4.40 -10.25
CA GLU A 45 7.40 3.41 -11.32
C GLU A 45 6.83 2.09 -10.83
N ARG A 46 6.28 1.30 -11.76
CA ARG A 46 5.90 -0.08 -11.43
C ARG A 46 7.15 -0.85 -11.03
N ASN A 47 6.95 -1.78 -10.10
CA ASN A 47 7.98 -2.50 -9.37
C ASN A 47 8.83 -1.66 -8.41
N ASP A 48 8.55 -0.38 -8.16
CA ASP A 48 9.22 0.33 -7.07
C ASP A 48 8.86 -0.28 -5.71
N VAL A 49 9.87 -0.56 -4.88
CA VAL A 49 9.67 -0.82 -3.45
C VAL A 49 9.48 0.52 -2.76
N LEU A 50 8.35 0.74 -2.11
CA LEU A 50 8.05 2.01 -1.43
C LEU A 50 7.63 1.77 0.01
N ILE A 51 7.95 2.75 0.84
CA ILE A 51 7.43 2.89 2.19
C ILE A 51 6.24 3.86 2.16
N PHE A 52 5.15 3.48 2.81
CA PHE A 52 3.98 4.34 2.99
C PHE A 52 3.40 4.17 4.39
N ASP A 53 2.72 5.21 4.86
CA ASP A 53 1.92 5.16 6.08
C ASP A 53 0.59 4.48 5.79
N PHE A 54 0.18 3.54 6.64
CA PHE A 54 -1.08 2.82 6.44
C PHE A 54 -2.27 3.81 6.38
N PRO A 55 -3.16 3.74 5.37
CA PRO A 55 -4.22 4.72 5.20
C PRO A 55 -5.12 4.80 6.44
N ASP A 56 -5.32 6.02 6.96
CA ASP A 56 -6.09 6.25 8.20
C ASP A 56 -7.53 5.73 8.11
N ILE A 57 -8.13 5.81 6.92
CA ILE A 57 -9.49 5.31 6.66
C ILE A 57 -9.63 3.81 6.93
N LEU A 58 -8.54 3.07 6.87
CA LEU A 58 -8.52 1.62 7.09
C LEU A 58 -8.13 1.27 8.55
N LYS A 59 -7.70 2.24 9.37
CA LYS A 59 -7.24 1.97 10.75
C LYS A 59 -8.38 1.59 11.69
N THR A 60 -9.62 1.95 11.39
CA THR A 60 -10.80 1.51 12.17
C THR A 60 -11.00 0.00 12.08
N ASP A 61 -10.78 -0.57 10.90
CA ASP A 61 -10.91 -2.01 10.66
C ASP A 61 -9.64 -2.77 11.09
N PHE A 62 -8.51 -2.05 11.19
CA PHE A 62 -7.21 -2.58 11.57
C PHE A 62 -6.54 -1.74 12.69
N PRO A 63 -7.08 -1.74 13.92
CA PRO A 63 -6.64 -0.86 15.02
C PRO A 63 -5.20 -1.10 15.48
N ASN A 64 -4.64 -2.29 15.20
CA ASN A 64 -3.26 -2.66 15.50
C ASN A 64 -2.34 -2.59 14.26
N GLY A 65 -2.78 -1.97 13.17
CA GLY A 65 -1.98 -1.78 11.97
C GLY A 65 -0.69 -1.03 12.29
N LYS A 66 0.44 -1.51 11.77
CA LYS A 66 1.71 -0.78 11.89
C LYS A 66 1.56 0.59 11.25
N SER A 67 2.22 1.61 11.79
CA SER A 67 2.17 2.96 11.20
C SER A 67 2.66 2.95 9.75
N ASN A 68 3.74 2.20 9.47
CA ASN A 68 4.44 2.23 8.20
C ASN A 68 4.54 0.81 7.60
N TYR A 69 4.31 0.70 6.30
CA TYR A 69 4.43 -0.52 5.52
C TYR A 69 5.45 -0.35 4.40
N ILE A 70 6.10 -1.45 4.02
CA ILE A 70 6.98 -1.53 2.86
C ILE A 70 6.45 -2.60 1.93
N LYS A 71 6.15 -2.22 0.69
CA LYS A 71 5.60 -3.10 -0.35
C LYS A 71 6.08 -2.65 -1.73
N ARG A 72 5.85 -3.49 -2.74
CA ARG A 72 6.16 -3.17 -4.15
C ARG A 72 4.93 -2.58 -4.84
N CYS A 73 5.09 -1.42 -5.47
CA CYS A 73 4.06 -0.79 -6.28
C CYS A 73 3.89 -1.59 -7.57
N VAL A 74 2.72 -2.17 -7.81
CA VAL A 74 2.47 -3.00 -9.01
C VAL A 74 1.58 -2.32 -10.04
N ALA A 75 0.75 -1.36 -9.62
CA ALA A 75 -0.10 -0.59 -10.52
C ALA A 75 -0.17 0.88 -10.08
N LEU A 76 -0.13 1.76 -11.07
CA LEU A 76 -0.10 3.22 -10.96
C LEU A 76 -1.51 3.81 -11.16
N PRO A 77 -1.73 5.11 -10.87
CA PRO A 77 -3.00 5.77 -11.15
C PRO A 77 -3.44 5.58 -12.61
N GLY A 78 -4.69 5.17 -12.80
CA GLY A 78 -5.29 4.96 -14.13
C GLY A 78 -5.02 3.58 -14.73
N ASP A 79 -4.16 2.77 -14.11
CA ASP A 79 -3.94 1.39 -14.54
C ASP A 79 -5.17 0.51 -14.31
N THR A 80 -5.29 -0.55 -15.09
CA THR A 80 -6.20 -1.68 -14.82
C THR A 80 -5.39 -2.90 -14.43
N LEU A 81 -5.54 -3.34 -13.19
CA LEU A 81 -4.85 -4.48 -12.60
C LEU A 81 -5.73 -5.73 -12.65
N SER A 82 -5.14 -6.87 -13.00
CA SER A 82 -5.71 -8.19 -12.76
C SER A 82 -4.62 -9.16 -12.30
N ILE A 83 -5.01 -10.19 -11.59
CA ILE A 83 -4.16 -11.32 -11.22
C ILE A 83 -4.85 -12.56 -11.74
N ILE A 84 -4.16 -13.39 -12.52
CA ILE A 84 -4.69 -14.64 -13.04
C ILE A 84 -3.70 -15.75 -12.72
N ASN A 85 -4.12 -16.71 -11.90
CA ASN A 85 -3.26 -17.80 -11.44
C ASN A 85 -1.89 -17.27 -10.95
N ARG A 86 -1.94 -16.28 -10.04
CA ARG A 86 -0.81 -15.57 -9.40
C ARG A 86 -0.03 -14.59 -10.27
N LYS A 87 -0.21 -14.59 -11.59
CA LYS A 87 0.48 -13.68 -12.49
C LYS A 87 -0.21 -12.32 -12.50
N VAL A 88 0.57 -11.27 -12.26
CA VAL A 88 0.07 -9.89 -12.30
C VAL A 88 0.03 -9.41 -13.74
N ILE A 89 -1.11 -8.86 -14.14
CA ILE A 89 -1.36 -8.32 -15.47
C ILE A 89 -1.87 -6.89 -15.29
N VAL A 90 -1.19 -5.94 -15.93
CA VAL A 90 -1.54 -4.52 -15.85
C VAL A 90 -1.74 -3.97 -17.25
N ASN A 91 -2.89 -3.34 -17.49
CA ASN A 91 -3.33 -2.86 -18.81
C ASN A 91 -3.26 -3.96 -19.88
N GLY A 92 -3.65 -5.19 -19.51
CA GLY A 92 -3.65 -6.36 -20.38
C GLY A 92 -2.28 -6.99 -20.63
N LYS A 93 -1.19 -6.46 -20.07
CA LYS A 93 0.17 -7.00 -20.23
C LYS A 93 0.68 -7.62 -18.92
N PRO A 94 1.30 -8.80 -18.94
CA PRO A 94 1.98 -9.35 -17.77
C PRO A 94 3.02 -8.35 -17.24
N LEU A 95 3.04 -8.15 -15.92
CA LEU A 95 4.06 -7.36 -15.24
C LEU A 95 5.32 -8.21 -15.05
N ASP A 96 6.49 -7.64 -15.30
CA ASP A 96 7.76 -8.31 -15.03
C ASP A 96 7.87 -8.63 -13.54
N GLU A 97 8.08 -9.90 -13.23
CA GLU A 97 8.14 -10.36 -11.83
C GLU A 97 9.50 -10.05 -11.22
N PRO A 98 9.55 -9.50 -9.99
CA PRO A 98 10.81 -9.25 -9.32
C PRO A 98 11.49 -10.59 -8.97
N GLN A 99 12.83 -10.62 -9.01
CA GLN A 99 13.60 -11.82 -8.64
C GLN A 99 13.36 -12.28 -7.19
N THR A 100 12.87 -11.38 -6.33
CA THR A 100 12.55 -11.63 -4.93
C THR A 100 11.16 -12.23 -4.72
N LEU A 101 10.37 -12.42 -5.79
CA LEU A 101 9.03 -12.98 -5.70
C LEU A 101 9.05 -14.40 -5.11
N HIS A 102 8.20 -14.63 -4.11
CA HIS A 102 8.10 -15.90 -3.42
C HIS A 102 6.65 -16.27 -3.10
N PHE A 103 6.35 -17.56 -3.22
CA PHE A 103 5.08 -18.19 -2.84
C PHE A 103 5.36 -19.32 -1.88
N SER A 104 4.79 -19.27 -0.67
CA SER A 104 4.92 -20.35 0.33
C SER A 104 4.10 -21.58 -0.08
N ARG A 105 2.97 -21.37 -0.76
CA ARG A 105 2.07 -22.41 -1.25
C ARG A 105 2.50 -22.89 -2.64
N THR A 106 2.56 -24.20 -2.82
CA THR A 106 2.92 -24.82 -4.10
C THR A 106 1.85 -24.67 -5.19
N ARG A 107 0.57 -24.52 -4.80
CA ARG A 107 -0.56 -24.42 -5.74
C ARG A 107 -1.34 -23.13 -5.54
N SER A 108 -1.73 -22.52 -6.65
CA SER A 108 -2.70 -21.42 -6.68
C SER A 108 -4.07 -21.86 -6.17
N LYS A 109 -4.80 -20.94 -5.56
CA LYS A 109 -6.25 -21.07 -5.39
C LYS A 109 -6.91 -21.18 -6.76
N TYR A 110 -7.97 -21.98 -6.81
CA TYR A 110 -8.77 -22.13 -8.01
C TYR A 110 -9.54 -20.84 -8.33
N LEU A 111 -9.80 -20.62 -9.61
CA LEU A 111 -10.70 -19.57 -10.06
C LEU A 111 -12.12 -19.84 -9.54
N GLY A 112 -12.83 -18.79 -9.11
CA GLY A 112 -14.21 -18.92 -8.60
C GLY A 112 -14.31 -19.40 -7.16
N VAL A 113 -13.20 -19.47 -6.42
CA VAL A 113 -13.21 -19.68 -4.96
C VAL A 113 -13.00 -18.32 -4.28
N PRO A 114 -14.06 -17.60 -3.91
CA PRO A 114 -13.92 -16.25 -3.37
C PRO A 114 -13.30 -16.27 -1.97
N ASN A 115 -12.51 -15.25 -1.66
CA ASN A 115 -12.10 -14.94 -0.30
C ASN A 115 -12.81 -13.67 0.16
N LYS A 116 -13.65 -13.78 1.19
CA LYS A 116 -14.44 -12.65 1.74
C LYS A 116 -13.59 -11.51 2.31
N PHE A 117 -12.33 -11.76 2.63
CA PHE A 117 -11.40 -10.74 3.13
C PHE A 117 -10.70 -9.96 2.00
N ILE A 118 -10.92 -10.33 0.74
CA ILE A 118 -10.36 -9.63 -0.41
C ILE A 118 -11.13 -8.32 -0.63
N TYR A 119 -10.40 -7.28 -0.97
CA TYR A 119 -10.96 -6.02 -1.43
C TYR A 119 -11.29 -6.11 -2.94
N PRO A 120 -12.42 -5.58 -3.41
CA PRO A 120 -13.56 -5.15 -2.61
C PRO A 120 -14.27 -6.37 -2.00
N HIS A 121 -14.85 -6.21 -0.82
CA HIS A 121 -15.38 -7.31 0.00
C HIS A 121 -16.57 -8.07 -0.61
N ASP A 122 -17.21 -7.52 -1.63
CA ASP A 122 -18.30 -8.13 -2.39
C ASP A 122 -17.82 -8.80 -3.69
N SER A 123 -16.50 -8.90 -3.90
CA SER A 123 -15.95 -9.56 -5.09
C SER A 123 -15.96 -11.08 -4.97
N GLU A 124 -16.08 -11.74 -6.13
CA GLU A 124 -15.91 -13.19 -6.26
C GLU A 124 -14.42 -13.59 -6.41
N TRP A 125 -13.51 -12.72 -5.96
CA TRP A 125 -12.07 -12.83 -6.19
C TRP A 125 -11.33 -13.53 -5.06
N ASN A 126 -10.11 -13.98 -5.36
CA ASN A 126 -9.14 -14.41 -4.35
C ASN A 126 -7.75 -13.81 -4.63
N GLU A 127 -6.82 -14.05 -3.72
CA GLU A 127 -5.44 -13.53 -3.72
C GLU A 127 -4.66 -13.89 -4.99
N ASP A 128 -5.02 -15.02 -5.60
CA ASP A 128 -4.35 -15.59 -6.77
C ASP A 128 -5.13 -15.31 -8.09
N ASN A 129 -6.39 -14.89 -7.99
CA ASN A 129 -7.29 -14.58 -9.10
C ASN A 129 -8.14 -13.34 -8.76
N TYR A 130 -7.71 -12.18 -9.24
CA TYR A 130 -8.16 -10.87 -8.79
C TYR A 130 -8.43 -9.95 -9.98
N GLY A 131 -9.41 -9.06 -9.85
CA GLY A 131 -9.70 -8.06 -10.86
C GLY A 131 -10.54 -8.57 -12.04
N PRO A 132 -10.68 -7.76 -13.11
CA PRO A 132 -9.99 -6.49 -13.32
C PRO A 132 -10.42 -5.39 -12.35
N LEU A 133 -9.46 -4.61 -11.85
CA LEU A 133 -9.66 -3.47 -10.97
C LEU A 133 -8.94 -2.24 -11.55
N VAL A 134 -9.68 -1.16 -11.73
CA VAL A 134 -9.12 0.12 -12.16
C VAL A 134 -8.57 0.86 -10.95
N ILE A 135 -7.34 1.36 -11.06
CA ILE A 135 -6.70 2.15 -10.03
C ILE A 135 -7.14 3.62 -10.18
N PRO A 136 -7.71 4.24 -9.14
CA PRO A 136 -8.16 5.64 -9.21
C PRO A 136 -7.06 6.62 -9.56
N MET A 137 -7.40 7.61 -10.38
CA MET A 137 -6.50 8.68 -10.82
C MET A 137 -7.15 10.04 -10.62
N LYS A 138 -6.36 11.00 -10.14
CA LYS A 138 -6.82 12.36 -9.93
C LYS A 138 -7.43 12.95 -11.21
N GLY A 139 -8.59 13.58 -11.06
CA GLY A 139 -9.33 14.22 -12.15
C GLY A 139 -10.16 13.25 -13.01
N VAL A 140 -10.07 11.93 -12.79
CA VAL A 140 -10.92 10.96 -13.48
C VAL A 140 -12.24 10.80 -12.74
N THR A 141 -13.34 10.82 -13.50
CA THR A 141 -14.69 10.59 -12.98
C THR A 141 -15.12 9.14 -13.17
N VAL A 142 -15.68 8.53 -12.12
CA VAL A 142 -16.33 7.21 -12.17
C VAL A 142 -17.83 7.35 -11.94
N GLN A 143 -18.61 6.47 -12.57
CA GLN A 143 -20.05 6.35 -12.32
C GLN A 143 -20.28 5.44 -11.11
N LEU A 144 -21.13 5.89 -10.20
CA LEU A 144 -21.48 5.16 -8.97
C LEU A 144 -22.74 4.34 -9.18
N SER A 145 -22.74 3.15 -8.60
CA SER A 145 -23.84 2.20 -8.65
C SER A 145 -23.78 1.30 -7.43
N GLN A 146 -24.89 0.63 -7.12
CA GLN A 146 -24.90 -0.37 -6.04
C GLN A 146 -23.88 -1.49 -6.23
N ARG A 147 -23.49 -1.80 -7.49
CA ARG A 147 -22.57 -2.91 -7.84
C ARG A 147 -21.09 -2.57 -7.68
N ASN A 148 -20.74 -1.30 -7.63
CA ASN A 148 -19.34 -0.85 -7.47
C ASN A 148 -19.15 0.01 -6.22
N TYR A 149 -20.17 0.10 -5.37
CA TYR A 149 -20.16 0.84 -4.12
C TYR A 149 -18.97 0.48 -3.24
N SER A 150 -18.77 -0.82 -2.97
CA SER A 150 -17.67 -1.38 -2.17
C SER A 150 -16.27 -1.03 -2.69
N ARG A 151 -16.15 -0.68 -3.98
CA ARG A 151 -14.88 -0.30 -4.60
C ARG A 151 -14.51 1.14 -4.32
N TRP A 152 -15.48 2.01 -4.06
CA TRP A 152 -15.24 3.45 -4.06
C TRP A 152 -15.55 4.12 -2.72
N VAL A 153 -16.44 3.53 -1.91
CA VAL A 153 -16.96 4.17 -0.69
C VAL A 153 -15.85 4.67 0.25
N ASP A 154 -14.86 3.84 0.58
CA ASP A 154 -13.81 4.23 1.53
C ASP A 154 -12.96 5.39 0.99
N LEU A 155 -12.68 5.40 -0.31
CA LEU A 155 -11.91 6.47 -0.95
C LEU A 155 -12.70 7.77 -0.97
N ILE A 156 -13.99 7.70 -1.29
CA ILE A 156 -14.87 8.88 -1.33
C ILE A 156 -15.02 9.46 0.08
N ILE A 157 -15.21 8.62 1.11
CA ILE A 157 -15.24 9.09 2.51
C ILE A 157 -13.90 9.76 2.86
N PHE A 158 -12.79 9.12 2.53
CA PHE A 158 -11.45 9.63 2.82
C PHE A 158 -11.17 11.00 2.16
N GLU A 159 -11.56 11.20 0.90
CA GLU A 159 -11.34 12.46 0.16
C GLU A 159 -12.34 13.58 0.51
N ASN A 160 -13.41 13.26 1.22
CA ASN A 160 -14.45 14.20 1.64
C ASN A 160 -14.65 14.23 3.16
N ARG A 161 -13.61 13.91 3.95
CA ARG A 161 -13.64 13.85 5.42
C ARG A 161 -14.11 15.13 6.14
N GLU A 162 -14.17 16.26 5.44
CA GLU A 162 -14.65 17.54 5.96
C GLU A 162 -16.14 17.79 5.68
N GLN A 163 -16.78 16.92 4.88
CA GLN A 163 -18.19 16.98 4.52
C GLN A 163 -19.00 15.92 5.26
N ASN A 164 -20.32 16.10 5.31
CA ASN A 164 -21.20 15.08 5.89
C ASN A 164 -21.45 13.97 4.87
N ILE A 165 -20.74 12.84 5.02
CA ILE A 165 -20.93 11.66 4.17
C ILE A 165 -21.79 10.64 4.90
N THR A 166 -22.94 10.31 4.28
CA THR A 166 -23.78 9.21 4.76
C THR A 166 -23.90 8.14 3.68
N THR A 167 -24.15 6.90 4.12
CA THR A 167 -24.32 5.77 3.21
C THR A 167 -25.61 5.03 3.53
N SER A 168 -26.37 4.66 2.50
CA SER A 168 -27.62 3.91 2.66
C SER A 168 -27.86 3.05 1.43
N SER A 169 -28.20 1.77 1.62
CA SER A 169 -28.49 0.82 0.53
C SER A 169 -27.46 0.82 -0.61
N ASN A 170 -26.16 0.80 -0.28
CA ASN A 170 -25.03 0.86 -1.22
C ASN A 170 -25.04 2.11 -2.13
N LYS A 171 -25.58 3.22 -1.62
CA LYS A 171 -25.50 4.55 -2.21
C LYS A 171 -24.74 5.47 -1.27
N ILE A 172 -24.12 6.50 -1.84
CA ILE A 172 -23.32 7.48 -1.12
C ILE A 172 -24.02 8.83 -1.24
N PHE A 173 -24.15 9.51 -0.10
CA PHE A 173 -24.76 10.82 -0.01
C PHE A 173 -23.71 11.80 0.51
N VAL A 174 -23.60 12.96 -0.14
CA VAL A 174 -22.74 14.08 0.27
C VAL A 174 -23.66 15.22 0.64
N ASP A 175 -23.61 15.67 1.90
CA ASP A 175 -24.47 16.75 2.40
C ASP A 175 -25.97 16.50 2.09
N ASP A 176 -26.40 15.26 2.35
CA ASP A 176 -27.76 14.72 2.15
C ASP A 176 -28.21 14.54 0.67
N GLU A 177 -27.35 14.81 -0.30
CA GLU A 177 -27.64 14.57 -1.73
C GLU A 177 -26.98 13.28 -2.24
N GLU A 178 -27.74 12.42 -2.94
CA GLU A 178 -27.19 11.21 -3.55
C GLU A 178 -26.24 11.58 -4.70
N ILE A 179 -25.00 11.10 -4.62
CA ILE A 179 -24.04 11.25 -5.71
C ILE A 179 -24.08 10.02 -6.63
N VAL A 180 -24.23 10.27 -7.93
CA VAL A 180 -24.25 9.22 -8.97
C VAL A 180 -22.93 9.11 -9.73
N SER A 181 -22.00 10.04 -9.47
CA SER A 181 -20.65 10.01 -10.03
C SER A 181 -19.67 10.67 -9.06
N TYR A 182 -18.39 10.35 -9.19
CA TYR A 182 -17.36 10.94 -8.35
C TYR A 182 -16.08 11.20 -9.13
N THR A 183 -15.48 12.36 -8.94
CA THR A 183 -14.19 12.74 -9.52
C THR A 183 -13.12 12.70 -8.44
N PHE A 184 -12.13 11.82 -8.61
CA PHE A 184 -11.08 11.65 -7.61
C PHE A 184 -10.19 12.88 -7.50
N LYS A 185 -9.87 13.27 -6.27
CA LYS A 185 -9.04 14.42 -5.93
C LYS A 185 -7.56 14.04 -5.80
N ASN A 186 -7.27 12.77 -5.52
CA ASN A 186 -5.92 12.23 -5.34
C ASN A 186 -5.62 11.10 -6.33
N ASN A 187 -4.31 10.83 -6.46
CA ASN A 187 -3.78 9.65 -7.12
C ASN A 187 -3.72 8.48 -6.14
N TYR A 188 -3.92 7.27 -6.65
CA TYR A 188 -3.90 6.05 -5.87
C TYR A 188 -3.00 4.99 -6.49
N TYR A 189 -2.47 4.12 -5.65
CA TYR A 189 -1.50 3.10 -6.02
C TYR A 189 -1.89 1.75 -5.44
N PHE A 190 -1.52 0.67 -6.14
CA PHE A 190 -1.77 -0.69 -5.67
C PHE A 190 -0.45 -1.39 -5.35
N PHE A 191 -0.38 -1.95 -4.15
CA PHE A 191 0.85 -2.50 -3.59
C PHE A 191 0.71 -3.99 -3.29
N LEU A 192 1.74 -4.76 -3.64
CA LEU A 192 1.85 -6.18 -3.30
C LEU A 192 3.13 -6.45 -2.53
N GLY A 193 3.10 -7.43 -1.63
CA GLY A 193 4.32 -7.96 -1.03
C GLY A 193 4.98 -9.02 -1.91
N ASP A 194 6.31 -9.05 -1.91
CA ASP A 194 7.07 -10.04 -2.66
C ASP A 194 6.94 -11.47 -2.08
N ASN A 195 6.66 -11.61 -0.78
CA ASN A 195 6.22 -12.88 -0.19
C ASN A 195 4.68 -12.95 -0.31
N ARG A 196 4.19 -13.43 -1.47
CA ARG A 196 2.81 -13.20 -1.92
C ARG A 196 1.75 -13.90 -1.09
N ASP A 197 2.06 -15.09 -0.58
CA ASP A 197 1.11 -15.87 0.21
C ASP A 197 1.02 -15.38 1.66
N GLU A 198 2.10 -14.79 2.18
CA GLU A 198 2.23 -14.30 3.55
C GLU A 198 2.17 -12.77 3.65
N SER A 199 1.61 -12.10 2.64
CA SER A 199 1.55 -10.65 2.59
C SER A 199 0.12 -10.15 2.69
N PHE A 200 -0.19 -9.52 3.82
CA PHE A 200 -1.31 -8.60 3.93
C PHE A 200 -0.96 -7.28 3.20
N ASP A 201 -1.60 -7.03 2.07
CA ASP A 201 -1.33 -5.95 1.12
C ASP A 201 -2.62 -5.51 0.39
N SER A 202 -2.52 -4.69 -0.67
CA SER A 202 -3.67 -4.04 -1.31
C SER A 202 -4.76 -5.00 -1.79
N ARG A 203 -4.46 -6.30 -1.94
CA ARG A 203 -5.49 -7.32 -2.21
C ARG A 203 -6.56 -7.39 -1.12
N PHE A 204 -6.23 -7.04 0.12
CA PHE A 204 -7.13 -7.16 1.27
C PHE A 204 -7.73 -5.83 1.71
N TRP A 205 -7.02 -4.73 1.51
CA TRP A 205 -7.41 -3.42 2.04
C TRP A 205 -7.48 -2.32 0.98
N GLY A 206 -7.23 -2.65 -0.29
CA GLY A 206 -7.42 -1.73 -1.40
C GLY A 206 -6.25 -0.77 -1.62
N PHE A 207 -6.57 0.47 -1.96
CA PHE A 207 -5.61 1.40 -2.55
C PHE A 207 -4.85 2.23 -1.51
N VAL A 208 -3.63 2.64 -1.87
CA VAL A 208 -2.85 3.62 -1.08
C VAL A 208 -2.94 5.00 -1.75
N PRO A 209 -3.39 6.04 -1.03
CA PRO A 209 -3.33 7.41 -1.52
C PRO A 209 -1.89 7.89 -1.71
N GLU A 210 -1.64 8.72 -2.71
CA GLU A 210 -0.31 9.32 -2.98
C GLU A 210 0.28 10.04 -1.76
N GLN A 211 -0.56 10.73 -0.99
CA GLN A 211 -0.13 11.46 0.22
C GLN A 211 0.41 10.55 1.32
N ASN A 212 0.06 9.26 1.32
CA ASN A 212 0.55 8.29 2.29
C ASN A 212 1.95 7.76 1.93
N ILE A 213 2.43 7.99 0.71
CA ILE A 213 3.75 7.54 0.29
C ILE A 213 4.83 8.41 0.96
N ILE A 214 5.76 7.73 1.63
CA ILE A 214 6.87 8.34 2.38
C ILE A 214 8.13 8.41 1.52
N GLY A 215 8.43 7.34 0.78
CA GLY A 215 9.56 7.31 -0.14
C GLY A 215 10.11 5.93 -0.46
N LYS A 216 11.19 5.91 -1.25
CA LYS A 216 11.86 4.69 -1.72
C LYS A 216 13.04 4.33 -0.81
N PRO A 217 13.05 3.16 -0.17
CA PRO A 217 14.23 2.67 0.52
C PRO A 217 15.27 2.26 -0.51
N PHE A 218 16.53 2.65 -0.31
CA PHE A 218 17.59 2.40 -1.30
C PHE A 218 18.80 1.67 -0.74
N PHE A 219 19.00 1.64 0.58
CA PHE A 219 20.20 1.08 1.20
C PHE A 219 19.91 0.45 2.56
N ILE A 220 20.39 -0.78 2.78
CA ILE A 220 20.36 -1.43 4.10
C ILE A 220 21.64 -1.06 4.84
N TYR A 221 21.55 -0.17 5.84
CA TYR A 221 22.73 0.27 6.61
C TYR A 221 23.00 -0.61 7.83
N TRP A 222 22.00 -1.36 8.31
CA TRP A 222 22.17 -2.29 9.42
C TRP A 222 21.21 -3.47 9.29
N SER A 223 21.61 -4.64 9.76
CA SER A 223 20.78 -5.84 9.69
C SER A 223 21.12 -6.83 10.80
N VAL A 224 20.11 -7.22 11.57
CA VAL A 224 20.21 -8.21 12.66
C VAL A 224 19.04 -9.18 12.59
N ASN A 225 19.16 -10.36 13.18
CA ASN A 225 18.01 -11.27 13.31
C ASN A 225 16.89 -10.62 14.14
N HIS A 226 15.64 -10.94 13.86
CA HIS A 226 14.54 -10.45 14.70
C HIS A 226 14.49 -11.24 16.03
N ASN A 227 13.94 -10.63 17.09
CA ASN A 227 13.76 -11.24 18.43
C ASN A 227 15.05 -11.64 19.18
N ILE A 228 16.12 -10.84 19.07
CA ILE A 228 17.33 -11.06 19.87
C ILE A 228 17.21 -10.33 21.21
N ASP A 229 17.64 -10.98 22.28
CA ASP A 229 17.88 -10.32 23.55
C ASP A 229 19.13 -9.45 23.47
N ILE A 230 18.94 -8.13 23.44
CA ILE A 230 20.01 -7.13 23.33
C ILE A 230 20.88 -7.01 24.59
N THR A 231 20.49 -7.66 25.70
CA THR A 231 21.31 -7.70 26.92
C THR A 231 22.43 -8.75 26.84
N ASP A 232 22.27 -9.74 25.97
CA ASP A 232 23.28 -10.76 25.69
C ASP A 232 24.17 -10.31 24.51
N ILE A 233 25.29 -9.67 24.86
CA ILE A 233 26.22 -9.07 23.90
C ILE A 233 26.73 -10.11 22.88
N VAL A 234 26.97 -11.36 23.31
CA VAL A 234 27.49 -12.42 22.40
C VAL A 234 26.42 -12.82 21.39
N LYS A 235 25.18 -13.03 21.84
CA LYS A 235 24.06 -13.30 20.92
C LYS A 235 23.80 -12.13 20.00
N PHE A 236 23.92 -10.89 20.50
CA PHE A 236 23.80 -9.70 19.67
C PHE A 236 24.82 -9.70 18.53
N TRP A 237 26.12 -9.87 18.80
CA TRP A 237 27.14 -9.90 17.74
C TRP A 237 26.92 -11.03 16.72
N ASN A 238 26.56 -12.23 17.18
CA ASN A 238 26.29 -13.38 16.31
C ASN A 238 25.01 -13.23 15.48
N SER A 239 24.12 -12.33 15.86
CA SER A 239 22.88 -12.08 15.14
C SER A 239 23.03 -11.13 13.95
N ILE A 240 24.17 -10.44 13.84
CA ILE A 240 24.42 -9.45 12.79
C ILE A 240 24.52 -10.17 11.44
N ARG A 241 23.69 -9.73 10.49
CA ARG A 241 23.64 -10.28 9.13
C ARG A 241 24.54 -9.46 8.20
N TRP A 242 25.84 -9.65 8.36
CA TRP A 242 26.89 -8.89 7.64
C TRP A 242 26.70 -8.88 6.11
N SER A 243 26.23 -9.98 5.52
CA SER A 243 25.99 -10.07 4.08
C SER A 243 24.87 -9.15 3.55
N ARG A 244 24.00 -8.63 4.43
CA ARG A 244 22.91 -7.71 4.06
C ARG A 244 23.31 -6.24 4.21
N ILE A 245 24.25 -5.94 5.10
CA ILE A 245 24.73 -4.57 5.33
C ILE A 245 25.43 -4.08 4.07
N GLY A 246 25.09 -2.87 3.61
CA GLY A 246 25.64 -2.31 2.38
C GLY A 246 24.86 -2.67 1.11
N SER A 247 23.84 -3.52 1.20
CA SER A 247 23.06 -3.92 0.03
C SER A 247 22.13 -2.80 -0.44
N LEU A 248 22.04 -2.66 -1.76
CA LEU A 248 21.06 -1.79 -2.41
C LEU A 248 19.72 -2.52 -2.52
N ILE A 249 18.65 -1.79 -2.26
CA ILE A 249 17.28 -2.32 -2.36
C ILE A 249 16.79 -2.09 -3.79
N LYS A 250 16.30 -3.14 -4.44
CA LYS A 250 15.77 -3.14 -5.81
C LYS A 250 14.32 -3.62 -5.84
#